data_AF-A0A212ELK3-F1
#
_entry.id   AF-A0A212ELK3-F1
#
_cell.length_a   1.000
_cell.length_b   1.000
_cell.length_c   1.000
_cell.angle_alpha   90.00
_cell.angle_beta   90.00
_cell.angle_gamma   90.00
#
_symmetry.space_group_name_H-M   'P 1'
#
loop_
_entity.id
_entity.type
_entity.pdbx_description
1 polymer ?
#
loop_
_entity_poly.entity_id
_entity_poly.type
_entity_poly.pdbx_seq_one_letter_code
_entity_poly.pdbx_strand_id
1 'polypeptide(L)'
;MEGQLTVYGYRRSRNEKSSGPCYRCLFPTPPPAAAVGSCSANGVAGPVPGAIGALQALEAIKLLVGRDREDLLVGRMLILDGEDMTFRTVKLRPKNPKCESCSDQPKIKQLTNYEVLCKMQSKEKDLELDILPKSHRISATELSNSLVEQRHLLIDVRSEAEYNMCHLEDSVNYPLEQLHGEKFDVLVENIKNNENVIFVCRRGNDSQIAADMVLKAFPDAKVKDLSGGLHAWAEQVDREFPVY
;
A
#
# COMPACT_ATOMS: atom_id res chain seq x y z
N MET A 1 14.10 -13.54 16.86
CA MET A 1 13.64 -13.42 15.45
C MET A 1 12.55 -14.46 15.23
N GLU A 2 11.30 -14.08 14.93
CA GLU A 2 10.17 -15.03 14.93
C GLU A 2 9.48 -15.13 13.56
N GLY A 3 9.06 -16.33 13.17
CA GLY A 3 8.21 -16.58 12.02
C GLY A 3 6.95 -17.35 12.42
N GLN A 4 5.80 -17.04 11.81
CA GLN A 4 4.52 -17.68 12.13
C GLN A 4 3.83 -18.22 10.87
N LEU A 5 3.18 -19.38 11.00
CA LEU A 5 2.44 -20.02 9.91
C LEU A 5 1.15 -20.69 10.41
N THR A 6 0.05 -20.48 9.70
CA THR A 6 -1.25 -21.11 9.94
C THR A 6 -2.10 -21.08 8.67
N VAL A 7 -3.08 -21.97 8.58
CA VAL A 7 -4.06 -22.02 7.48
C VAL A 7 -5.39 -21.43 7.96
N TYR A 8 -5.77 -20.28 7.41
CA TYR A 8 -7.03 -19.60 7.69
C TYR A 8 -8.13 -19.97 6.70
N GLY A 9 -9.39 -19.95 7.17
CA GLY A 9 -10.55 -20.00 6.29
C GLY A 9 -10.68 -21.29 5.45
N TYR A 10 -10.06 -22.39 5.90
CA TYR A 10 -10.04 -23.67 5.19
C TYR A 10 -11.45 -24.15 4.80
N ARG A 11 -11.59 -24.65 3.57
CA ARG A 11 -12.81 -25.26 3.01
C ARG A 11 -12.43 -26.51 2.23
N ARG A 12 -13.15 -27.62 2.44
CA ARG A 12 -12.93 -28.86 1.66
C ARG A 12 -13.46 -28.73 0.24
N SER A 13 -14.54 -27.97 0.06
CA SER A 13 -15.18 -27.70 -1.23
C SER A 13 -15.71 -26.28 -1.29
N ARG A 14 -15.93 -25.75 -2.50
CA ARG A 14 -16.45 -24.38 -2.73
C ARG A 14 -17.78 -24.13 -2.00
N ASN A 15 -18.62 -25.16 -1.86
CA ASN A 15 -19.95 -25.06 -1.28
C ASN A 15 -19.99 -25.35 0.22
N GLU A 16 -18.85 -25.72 0.83
CA GLU A 16 -18.80 -25.97 2.26
C GLU A 16 -18.50 -24.70 3.07
N LYS A 17 -19.09 -24.64 4.27
CA LYS A 17 -18.74 -23.59 5.24
C LYS A 17 -17.28 -23.74 5.65
N SER A 18 -16.58 -22.61 5.74
CA SER A 18 -15.19 -22.59 6.24
C SER A 18 -15.09 -23.20 7.63
N SER A 19 -14.11 -24.08 7.80
CA SER A 19 -13.74 -24.68 9.08
C SER A 19 -12.49 -24.00 9.63
N GLY A 20 -12.53 -23.64 10.92
CA GLY A 20 -11.48 -22.86 11.59
C GLY A 20 -11.70 -21.34 11.55
N PRO A 21 -10.90 -20.58 12.33
CA PRO A 21 -10.97 -19.13 12.35
C PRO A 21 -10.49 -18.54 11.01
N CYS A 22 -11.04 -17.38 10.61
CA CYS A 22 -10.36 -16.50 9.67
C CYS A 22 -9.35 -15.61 10.42
N TYR A 23 -8.50 -14.87 9.72
CA TYR A 23 -7.56 -13.94 10.34
C TYR A 23 -8.24 -12.97 11.32
N ARG A 24 -9.39 -12.40 10.91
CA ARG A 24 -10.19 -11.47 11.71
C ARG A 24 -10.90 -12.10 12.91
N CYS A 25 -11.05 -13.43 12.96
CA CYS A 25 -11.51 -14.09 14.18
C CYS A 25 -10.48 -13.98 15.30
N LEU A 26 -9.19 -13.96 14.96
CA LEU A 26 -8.10 -13.86 15.94
C LEU A 26 -7.71 -12.40 16.20
N PHE A 27 -7.68 -11.59 15.15
CA PHE A 27 -7.27 -10.19 15.15
C PHE A 27 -8.42 -9.31 14.62
N PRO A 28 -9.45 -9.04 15.46
CA PRO A 28 -10.67 -8.38 15.01
C PRO A 28 -10.45 -6.91 14.60
N THR A 29 -9.59 -6.23 15.32
CA THR A 29 -9.27 -4.81 15.13
C THR A 29 -7.91 -4.68 14.45
N PRO A 30 -7.78 -3.89 13.37
CA PRO A 30 -6.49 -3.56 12.79
C PRO A 30 -5.55 -2.96 13.86
N PRO A 31 -4.24 -3.24 13.81
CA PRO A 31 -3.28 -2.51 14.63
C PRO A 31 -3.33 -1.01 14.29
N PRO A 32 -3.04 -0.11 15.25
CA PRO A 32 -2.94 1.31 14.97
C PRO A 32 -1.78 1.57 13.99
N ALA A 33 -1.92 2.58 13.11
CA ALA A 33 -0.94 2.89 12.07
C ALA A 33 0.51 3.02 12.60
N ALA A 34 0.67 3.62 13.78
CA ALA A 34 1.98 3.78 14.43
C ALA A 34 2.65 2.46 14.88
N ALA A 35 1.87 1.37 15.04
CA ALA A 35 2.39 0.05 15.39
C ALA A 35 2.78 -0.78 14.16
N VAL A 36 2.58 -0.25 12.95
CA VAL A 36 2.86 -0.92 11.69
C VAL A 36 4.14 -0.34 11.09
N GLY A 37 5.29 -0.91 11.47
CA GLY A 37 6.57 -0.56 10.83
C GLY A 37 6.77 -1.32 9.52
N SER A 38 7.50 -0.74 8.57
CA SER A 38 7.91 -1.45 7.35
C SER A 38 9.00 -2.47 7.65
N CYS A 39 9.05 -3.57 6.88
CA CYS A 39 10.15 -4.54 6.96
C CYS A 39 11.53 -3.88 6.73
N SER A 40 11.57 -2.80 5.92
CA SER A 40 12.77 -1.99 5.71
C SER A 40 13.16 -1.12 6.92
N ALA A 41 12.20 -0.69 7.74
CA ALA A 41 12.47 0.13 8.92
C ALA A 41 12.87 -0.71 10.14
N ASN A 42 12.29 -1.91 10.29
CA ASN A 42 12.55 -2.78 11.44
C ASN A 42 13.65 -3.82 11.19
N GLY A 43 14.04 -4.04 9.93
CA GLY A 43 14.94 -5.11 9.52
C GLY A 43 14.26 -6.50 9.62
N VAL A 44 14.59 -7.41 8.71
CA VAL A 44 14.16 -8.80 8.78
C VAL A 44 15.33 -9.72 8.47
N ALA A 45 15.50 -10.77 9.28
CA ALA A 45 16.50 -11.80 9.01
C ALA A 45 15.98 -12.70 7.88
N GLY A 46 16.44 -12.48 6.64
CA GLY A 46 15.98 -13.18 5.43
C GLY A 46 15.81 -14.70 5.52
N PRO A 47 16.64 -15.45 6.27
CA PRO A 47 16.42 -16.88 6.48
C PRO A 47 15.07 -17.24 7.13
N VAL A 48 14.51 -16.38 7.99
CA VAL A 48 13.22 -16.63 8.66
C VAL A 48 12.04 -16.65 7.68
N PRO A 49 11.77 -15.59 6.87
CA PRO A 49 10.73 -15.65 5.85
C PRO A 49 11.04 -16.71 4.77
N GLY A 50 12.31 -16.98 4.47
CA GLY A 50 12.69 -18.09 3.58
C GLY A 50 12.22 -19.46 4.10
N ALA A 51 12.46 -19.75 5.38
CA ALA A 51 12.01 -20.98 6.02
C ALA A 51 10.48 -21.06 6.11
N ILE A 52 9.81 -19.97 6.52
CA ILE A 52 8.35 -19.91 6.57
C ILE A 52 7.74 -20.09 5.16
N GLY A 53 8.35 -19.52 4.12
CA GLY A 53 7.91 -19.68 2.73
C GLY A 53 7.97 -21.14 2.25
N ALA A 54 9.03 -21.87 2.59
CA ALA A 54 9.12 -23.30 2.28
C ALA A 54 8.02 -24.11 3.00
N LEU A 55 7.75 -23.79 4.26
CA LEU A 55 6.68 -24.43 5.04
C LEU A 55 5.27 -24.08 4.52
N GLN A 56 5.06 -22.84 4.06
CA GLN A 56 3.84 -22.42 3.38
C GLN A 56 3.59 -23.24 2.11
N ALA A 57 4.63 -23.42 1.28
CA ALA A 57 4.52 -24.25 0.08
C ALA A 57 4.13 -25.69 0.43
N LEU A 58 4.67 -26.24 1.52
CA LEU A 58 4.31 -27.58 1.98
C LEU A 58 2.84 -27.68 2.44
N GLU A 59 2.32 -26.69 3.19
CA GLU A 59 0.88 -26.64 3.55
C GLU A 59 -0.01 -26.56 2.30
N ALA A 60 0.39 -25.75 1.32
CA ALA A 60 -0.35 -25.62 0.06
C ALA A 60 -0.36 -26.94 -0.74
N ILE A 61 0.79 -27.63 -0.84
CA ILE A 61 0.88 -28.94 -1.50
C ILE A 61 -0.03 -29.95 -0.78
N LYS A 62 0.01 -30.01 0.56
CA LYS A 62 -0.87 -30.90 1.34
C LYS A 62 -2.35 -30.66 1.03
N LEU A 63 -2.75 -29.39 0.97
CA LEU A 63 -4.11 -29.01 0.60
C LEU A 63 -4.48 -29.48 -0.82
N LEU A 64 -3.59 -29.26 -1.80
CA LEU A 64 -3.83 -29.61 -3.21
C LEU A 64 -3.92 -31.12 -3.45
N VAL A 65 -3.13 -31.92 -2.73
CA VAL A 65 -3.19 -33.39 -2.83
C VAL A 65 -4.32 -34.00 -1.99
N GLY A 66 -5.21 -33.17 -1.44
CA GLY A 66 -6.43 -33.61 -0.77
C GLY A 66 -6.21 -34.14 0.65
N ARG A 67 -5.18 -33.67 1.37
CA ARG A 67 -5.03 -34.00 2.79
C ARG A 67 -6.18 -33.42 3.61
N ASP A 68 -6.55 -34.14 4.66
CA ASP A 68 -7.63 -33.72 5.54
C ASP A 68 -7.18 -32.55 6.43
N ARG A 69 -8.17 -31.91 7.06
CA ARG A 69 -7.98 -30.71 7.88
C ARG A 69 -6.97 -30.93 9.01
N GLU A 70 -6.98 -32.13 9.59
CA GLU A 70 -6.17 -32.54 10.73
C GLU A 70 -4.68 -32.64 10.38
N ASP A 71 -4.36 -32.79 9.08
CA ASP A 71 -2.98 -32.82 8.55
C ASP A 71 -2.44 -31.41 8.25
N LEU A 72 -3.30 -30.40 8.26
CA LEU A 72 -2.97 -29.01 7.93
C LEU A 72 -2.83 -28.15 9.19
N LEU A 73 -2.24 -26.96 9.08
CA LEU A 73 -2.17 -25.97 10.17
C LEU A 73 -3.50 -25.21 10.34
N VAL A 74 -4.64 -25.90 10.24
CA VAL A 74 -5.96 -25.30 10.42
C VAL A 74 -6.31 -25.22 11.91
N GLY A 75 -6.49 -24.00 12.42
CA GLY A 75 -6.83 -23.78 13.83
C GLY A 75 -5.66 -24.02 14.81
N ARG A 76 -4.43 -24.09 14.28
CA ARG A 76 -3.18 -24.12 15.04
C ARG A 76 -2.14 -23.29 14.30
N MET A 77 -1.23 -22.66 15.04
CA MET A 77 -0.19 -21.81 14.49
C MET A 77 1.17 -22.39 14.83
N LEU A 78 1.96 -22.62 13.81
CA LEU A 78 3.38 -22.91 13.93
C LEU A 78 4.12 -21.60 14.19
N ILE A 79 5.01 -21.63 15.17
CA ILE A 79 5.90 -20.53 15.55
C ILE A 79 7.32 -21.09 15.42
N LEU A 80 8.11 -20.45 14.56
CA LEU A 80 9.55 -20.64 14.44
C LEU A 80 10.23 -19.54 15.25
N ASP A 81 10.90 -19.94 16.33
CA ASP A 81 11.85 -19.09 17.03
C ASP A 81 13.23 -19.28 16.39
N GLY A 82 13.73 -18.25 15.70
CA GLY A 82 15.03 -18.27 15.02
C GLY A 82 16.22 -18.00 15.93
N GLU A 83 16.01 -17.65 17.19
CA GLU A 83 17.10 -17.48 18.18
C GLU A 83 17.42 -18.83 18.85
N ASP A 84 16.39 -19.50 19.37
CA ASP A 84 16.53 -20.84 19.95
C ASP A 84 16.44 -21.97 18.90
N MET A 85 16.16 -21.62 17.63
CA MET A 85 15.88 -22.57 16.54
C MET A 85 14.81 -23.61 16.88
N THR A 86 13.75 -23.17 17.57
CA THR A 86 12.65 -24.06 18.00
C THR A 86 11.39 -23.89 17.18
N PHE A 87 10.68 -25.00 16.98
CA PHE A 87 9.33 -25.00 16.41
C PHE A 87 8.31 -25.31 17.50
N ARG A 88 7.36 -24.41 17.69
CA ARG A 88 6.25 -24.56 18.63
C ARG A 88 4.93 -24.50 17.88
N THR A 89 3.99 -25.36 18.22
CA THR A 89 2.64 -25.30 17.64
C THR A 89 1.64 -24.94 18.73
N VAL A 90 0.97 -23.81 18.57
CA VAL A 90 -0.04 -23.32 19.52
C VAL A 90 -1.44 -23.50 18.94
N LYS A 91 -2.40 -23.90 19.77
CA LYS A 91 -3.80 -24.01 19.35
C LYS A 91 -4.41 -22.61 19.27
N LEU A 92 -5.09 -22.32 18.16
CA LEU A 92 -5.75 -21.05 17.96
C LEU A 92 -7.17 -21.06 18.55
N ARG A 93 -7.68 -19.88 18.87
CA ARG A 93 -9.10 -19.72 19.23
C ARG A 93 -9.98 -20.21 18.07
N PRO A 94 -11.13 -20.84 18.36
CA PRO A 94 -12.05 -21.27 17.32
C PRO A 94 -12.65 -20.06 16.58
N LYS A 95 -13.36 -20.35 15.49
CA LYS A 95 -14.13 -19.35 14.74
C LYS A 95 -15.02 -18.54 15.68
N ASN A 96 -14.95 -17.21 15.59
CA ASN A 96 -15.84 -16.33 16.33
C ASN A 96 -17.22 -16.31 15.64
N PRO A 97 -18.31 -16.73 16.32
CA PRO A 97 -19.66 -16.77 15.72
C PRO A 97 -20.19 -15.37 15.36
N LYS A 98 -19.64 -14.31 15.97
CA LYS A 98 -19.97 -12.91 15.69
C LYS A 98 -18.90 -12.20 14.83
N CYS A 99 -18.02 -12.94 14.17
CA CYS A 99 -16.98 -12.35 13.32
C CYS A 99 -17.59 -11.49 12.21
N GLU A 100 -17.15 -10.25 12.08
CA GLU A 100 -17.67 -9.30 11.08
C GLU A 100 -17.40 -9.74 9.63
N SER A 101 -16.45 -10.66 9.42
CA SER A 101 -16.05 -11.17 8.10
C SER A 101 -16.63 -12.54 7.76
N CYS A 102 -16.60 -13.52 8.68
CA CYS A 102 -16.94 -14.91 8.36
C CYS A 102 -18.07 -15.52 9.21
N SER A 103 -18.79 -14.72 10.01
CA SER A 103 -20.00 -15.19 10.71
C SER A 103 -21.12 -15.54 9.72
N ASP A 104 -22.22 -16.11 10.22
CA ASP A 104 -23.42 -16.35 9.40
C ASP A 104 -24.14 -15.03 9.03
N GLN A 105 -23.80 -13.91 9.67
CA GLN A 105 -24.31 -12.57 9.36
C GLN A 105 -23.14 -11.56 9.24
N PRO A 106 -22.33 -11.63 8.17
CA PRO A 106 -21.15 -10.79 8.02
C PRO A 106 -21.55 -9.33 7.76
N LYS A 107 -20.86 -8.40 8.43
CA LYS A 107 -20.99 -6.95 8.22
C LYS A 107 -20.08 -6.47 7.09
N ILE A 108 -18.89 -7.06 6.98
CA ILE A 108 -17.92 -6.75 5.94
C ILE A 108 -18.27 -7.60 4.71
N LYS A 109 -18.86 -6.94 3.70
CA LYS A 109 -19.31 -7.59 2.45
C LYS A 109 -18.50 -7.20 1.22
N GLN A 110 -17.66 -6.18 1.35
CA GLN A 110 -16.81 -5.65 0.30
C GLN A 110 -15.41 -5.43 0.86
N LEU A 111 -14.41 -5.48 -0.03
CA LEU A 111 -13.04 -5.14 0.34
C LEU A 111 -12.98 -3.64 0.67
N THR A 112 -12.41 -3.33 1.82
CA THR A 112 -12.15 -1.94 2.23
C THR A 112 -10.70 -1.61 1.86
N ASN A 113 -10.45 -0.39 1.37
CA ASN A 113 -9.09 0.05 1.08
C ASN A 113 -8.30 0.19 2.40
N TYR A 114 -7.46 -0.80 2.67
CA TYR A 114 -6.69 -0.90 3.92
C TYR A 114 -5.56 0.14 3.97
N GLU A 115 -5.09 0.63 2.83
CA GLU A 115 -4.09 1.69 2.73
C GLU A 115 -4.66 3.01 3.27
N VAL A 116 -5.91 3.31 2.88
CA VAL A 116 -6.67 4.47 3.37
C VAL A 116 -7.04 4.31 4.85
N LEU A 117 -7.46 3.11 5.28
CA LEU A 117 -7.93 2.87 6.65
C LEU A 117 -6.79 2.79 7.68
N CYS A 118 -5.69 2.14 7.33
CA CYS A 118 -4.58 1.88 8.26
C CYS A 118 -3.42 2.86 8.06
N LYS A 119 -3.56 3.86 7.17
CA LYS A 119 -2.45 4.75 6.75
C LYS A 119 -1.19 3.94 6.43
N MET A 120 -1.37 2.73 5.90
CA MET A 120 -0.27 1.84 5.62
C MET A 120 0.41 2.37 4.37
N GLN A 121 1.67 2.73 4.52
CA GLN A 121 2.59 2.78 3.39
C GLN A 121 2.92 1.34 3.01
N SER A 122 1.97 0.63 2.39
CA SER A 122 2.31 -0.49 1.52
C SER A 122 3.22 0.12 0.45
N LYS A 123 4.54 -0.06 0.61
CA LYS A 123 5.50 0.22 -0.45
C LYS A 123 5.39 -0.82 -1.57
N GLU A 124 4.18 -1.19 -1.98
CA GLU A 124 3.94 -1.70 -3.33
C GLU A 124 3.91 -0.50 -4.27
N LYS A 125 5.02 0.27 -4.30
CA LYS A 125 5.19 1.43 -5.21
C LYS A 125 5.21 1.00 -6.70
N ASP A 126 5.12 -0.30 -6.99
CA ASP A 126 5.18 -0.88 -8.33
C ASP A 126 3.81 -1.18 -8.96
N LEU A 127 2.69 -0.98 -8.25
CA LEU A 127 1.36 -1.05 -8.85
C LEU A 127 1.03 0.30 -9.50
N GLU A 128 0.65 0.30 -10.78
CA GLU A 128 0.08 1.51 -11.41
C GLU A 128 -1.33 1.73 -10.87
N LEU A 129 -1.52 2.82 -10.13
CA LEU A 129 -2.84 3.24 -9.69
C LEU A 129 -3.58 3.95 -10.84
N ASP A 130 -4.90 3.76 -10.91
CA ASP A 130 -5.80 4.47 -11.82
C ASP A 130 -6.93 5.13 -11.00
N ILE A 131 -6.55 6.17 -10.26
CA ILE A 131 -7.48 6.93 -9.38
C ILE A 131 -8.11 8.08 -10.17
N LEU A 132 -7.29 8.81 -10.93
CA LEU A 132 -7.71 10.01 -11.65
C LEU A 132 -8.10 9.71 -13.10
N PRO A 133 -9.16 10.35 -13.63
CA PRO A 133 -9.45 10.27 -15.05
C PRO A 133 -8.32 10.89 -15.86
N LYS A 134 -8.12 10.43 -17.10
CA LYS A 134 -7.07 10.92 -18.02
C LYS A 134 -7.05 12.45 -18.20
N SER A 135 -8.18 13.13 -18.01
CA SER A 135 -8.25 14.61 -18.07
C SER A 135 -7.43 15.32 -16.98
N HIS A 136 -7.18 14.64 -15.86
CA HIS A 136 -6.41 15.13 -14.71
C HIS A 136 -5.01 14.49 -14.67
N ARG A 137 -4.55 13.94 -15.80
CA ARG A 137 -3.22 13.34 -15.93
C ARG A 137 -2.49 14.01 -17.10
N ILE A 138 -1.18 14.20 -16.96
CA ILE A 138 -0.31 14.72 -18.03
C ILE A 138 0.89 13.79 -18.20
N SER A 139 1.31 13.54 -19.44
CA SER A 139 2.54 12.77 -19.71
C SER A 139 3.79 13.61 -19.50
N ALA A 140 4.95 12.97 -19.31
CA ALA A 140 6.22 13.67 -19.17
C ALA A 140 6.55 14.53 -20.39
N THR A 141 6.31 14.02 -21.59
CA THR A 141 6.53 14.76 -22.85
C THR A 141 5.61 15.97 -22.99
N GLU A 142 4.32 15.84 -22.62
CA GLU A 142 3.38 16.98 -22.65
C GLU A 142 3.76 18.04 -21.62
N LEU A 143 4.15 17.62 -20.40
CA LEU A 143 4.61 18.54 -19.38
C LEU A 143 5.85 19.30 -19.85
N SER A 144 6.86 18.59 -20.36
CA SER A 144 8.11 19.18 -20.88
C SER A 144 7.84 20.25 -21.94
N ASN A 145 6.99 19.94 -22.93
CA ASN A 145 6.62 20.92 -23.96
C ASN A 145 5.90 22.13 -23.35
N SER A 146 4.96 21.90 -22.43
CA SER A 146 4.17 22.98 -21.81
C SER A 146 4.96 23.87 -20.86
N LEU A 147 6.09 23.41 -20.30
CA LEU A 147 6.97 24.20 -19.44
C LEU A 147 7.64 25.36 -20.22
N VAL A 148 7.76 25.22 -21.54
CA VAL A 148 8.32 26.28 -22.41
C VAL A 148 7.29 27.38 -22.67
N GLU A 149 5.99 27.03 -22.70
CA GLU A 149 4.92 27.94 -23.11
C GLU A 149 4.28 28.70 -21.93
N GLN A 150 4.20 28.06 -20.77
CA GLN A 150 3.49 28.61 -19.62
C GLN A 150 4.15 28.21 -18.30
N ARG A 151 3.92 29.02 -17.26
CA ARG A 151 4.36 28.68 -15.90
C ARG A 151 3.43 27.64 -15.28
N HIS A 152 4.04 26.71 -14.57
CA HIS A 152 3.36 25.67 -13.79
C HIS A 152 3.77 25.77 -12.33
N LEU A 153 2.85 25.46 -11.43
CA LEU A 153 3.16 25.16 -10.05
C LEU A 153 3.40 23.64 -9.95
N LEU A 154 4.66 23.25 -9.85
CA LEU A 154 5.06 21.84 -9.70
C LEU A 154 5.12 21.49 -8.20
N ILE A 155 4.30 20.56 -7.76
CA ILE A 155 4.23 20.14 -6.36
C ILE A 155 4.77 18.71 -6.24
N ASP A 156 5.94 18.56 -5.62
CA ASP A 156 6.52 17.26 -5.35
C ASP A 156 6.01 16.70 -4.01
N VAL A 157 5.31 15.57 -4.06
CA VAL A 157 4.68 14.96 -2.88
C VAL A 157 5.50 13.84 -2.25
N ARG A 158 6.74 13.63 -2.70
CA ARG A 158 7.68 12.69 -2.08
C ARG A 158 8.16 13.21 -0.73
N SER A 159 8.80 12.34 0.04
CA SER A 159 9.45 12.74 1.30
C SER A 159 10.54 13.79 1.06
N GLU A 160 10.84 14.59 2.08
CA GLU A 160 11.90 15.62 2.02
C GLU A 160 13.25 15.02 1.63
N ALA A 161 13.57 13.82 2.12
CA ALA A 161 14.81 13.11 1.77
C ALA A 161 14.86 12.76 0.28
N GLU A 162 13.76 12.23 -0.26
CA GLU A 162 13.62 11.90 -1.69
C GLU A 162 13.71 13.15 -2.59
N TYR A 163 13.14 14.27 -2.14
CA TYR A 163 13.18 15.56 -2.83
C TYR A 163 14.59 16.17 -2.85
N ASN A 164 15.31 16.08 -1.73
CA ASN A 164 16.67 16.59 -1.60
C ASN A 164 17.70 15.78 -2.42
N MET A 165 17.41 14.52 -2.76
CA MET A 165 18.25 13.73 -3.66
C MET A 165 18.18 14.27 -5.10
N CYS A 166 16.98 14.57 -5.57
CA CYS A 166 16.72 15.14 -6.89
C CYS A 166 15.28 15.64 -6.99
N HIS A 167 15.02 16.65 -7.79
CA HIS A 167 13.67 17.17 -8.06
C HIS A 167 13.66 17.93 -9.40
N LEU A 168 12.47 18.19 -9.94
CA LEU A 168 12.34 19.07 -11.11
C LEU A 168 12.63 20.52 -10.70
N GLU A 169 13.28 21.27 -11.58
CA GLU A 169 13.53 22.69 -11.37
C GLU A 169 12.22 23.44 -11.07
N ASP A 170 12.28 24.42 -10.16
CA ASP A 170 11.16 25.22 -9.69
C ASP A 170 9.99 24.45 -9.04
N SER A 171 10.18 23.17 -8.70
CA SER A 171 9.20 22.44 -7.89
C SER A 171 9.23 22.85 -6.41
N VAL A 172 8.10 22.64 -5.73
CA VAL A 172 7.96 22.86 -4.29
C VAL A 172 7.60 21.54 -3.61
N ASN A 173 8.25 21.22 -2.50
CA ASN A 173 8.02 19.97 -1.79
C ASN A 173 6.87 20.09 -0.78
N TYR A 174 5.85 19.26 -0.96
CA TYR A 174 4.75 19.07 -0.02
C TYR A 174 4.54 17.57 0.21
N PRO A 175 5.31 16.93 1.12
CA PRO A 175 5.24 15.50 1.33
C PRO A 175 3.80 15.02 1.60
N LEU A 176 3.38 13.95 0.92
CA LEU A 176 1.99 13.44 0.99
C LEU A 176 1.52 13.21 2.43
N GLU A 177 2.40 12.70 3.29
CA GLU A 177 2.11 12.46 4.70
C GLU A 177 1.75 13.74 5.47
N GLN A 178 2.25 14.89 5.03
CA GLN A 178 2.05 16.20 5.65
C GLN A 178 0.87 16.97 5.03
N LEU A 179 0.18 16.42 4.02
CA LEU A 179 -0.98 17.04 3.37
C LEU A 179 -2.26 16.91 4.20
N HIS A 180 -2.25 17.50 5.40
CA HIS A 180 -3.42 17.58 6.28
C HIS A 180 -3.38 18.85 7.15
N GLY A 181 -4.55 19.25 7.68
CA GLY A 181 -4.68 20.42 8.55
C GLY A 181 -4.22 21.71 7.87
N GLU A 182 -3.57 22.59 8.63
CA GLU A 182 -3.15 23.92 8.16
C GLU A 182 -2.25 23.87 6.92
N LYS A 183 -1.37 22.86 6.79
CA LYS A 183 -0.51 22.70 5.60
C LYS A 183 -1.31 22.43 4.33
N PHE A 184 -2.39 21.66 4.46
CA PHE A 184 -3.30 21.39 3.34
C PHE A 184 -4.09 22.64 2.95
N ASP A 185 -4.55 23.41 3.93
CA ASP A 185 -5.27 24.66 3.67
C ASP A 185 -4.39 25.68 2.92
N VAL A 186 -3.12 25.83 3.34
CA VAL A 186 -2.13 26.68 2.65
C VAL A 186 -1.88 26.19 1.23
N LEU A 187 -1.78 24.87 1.02
CA LEU A 187 -1.61 24.31 -0.31
C LEU A 187 -2.82 24.64 -1.20
N VAL A 188 -4.04 24.45 -0.71
CA VAL A 188 -5.27 24.74 -1.45
C VAL A 188 -5.36 26.23 -1.81
N GLU A 189 -4.97 27.14 -0.91
CA GLU A 189 -4.89 28.58 -1.22
C GLU A 189 -3.84 28.89 -2.30
N ASN A 190 -2.67 28.25 -2.26
CA ASN A 190 -1.68 28.39 -3.33
C ASN A 190 -2.22 27.88 -4.67
N ILE A 191 -2.96 26.77 -4.67
CA ILE A 191 -3.57 26.20 -5.87
C ILE A 191 -4.63 27.12 -6.47
N LYS A 192 -5.44 27.80 -5.65
CA LYS A 192 -6.46 28.76 -6.14
C LYS A 192 -5.86 29.90 -6.97
N ASN A 193 -4.60 30.26 -6.69
CA ASN A 193 -3.90 31.35 -7.37
C ASN A 193 -3.14 30.91 -8.62
N ASN A 194 -3.22 29.62 -9.01
CA ASN A 194 -2.46 29.06 -10.13
C ASN A 194 -3.38 28.29 -11.08
N GLU A 195 -3.24 28.53 -12.38
CA GLU A 195 -4.09 27.87 -13.40
C GLU A 195 -3.55 26.52 -13.88
N ASN A 196 -2.25 26.27 -13.69
CA ASN A 196 -1.57 25.06 -14.12
C ASN A 196 -0.82 24.46 -12.93
N VAL A 197 -1.44 23.50 -12.25
CA VAL A 197 -0.86 22.85 -11.07
C VAL A 197 -0.61 21.38 -11.36
N ILE A 198 0.63 20.94 -11.19
CA ILE A 198 1.05 19.57 -11.50
C ILE A 198 1.65 18.91 -10.27
N PHE A 199 1.05 17.81 -9.84
CA PHE A 199 1.58 16.97 -8.78
C PHE A 199 2.59 15.96 -9.34
N VAL A 200 3.73 15.85 -8.67
CA VAL A 200 4.85 15.00 -9.05
C VAL A 200 5.19 14.08 -7.91
N CYS A 201 5.43 12.81 -8.23
CA CYS A 201 6.03 11.86 -7.30
C CYS A 201 7.00 10.94 -8.04
N ARG A 202 7.45 9.85 -7.41
CA ARG A 202 8.43 8.95 -8.01
C ARG A 202 7.88 8.22 -9.26
N ARG A 203 6.65 7.71 -9.21
CA ARG A 203 6.07 6.83 -10.24
C ARG A 203 4.64 7.18 -10.69
N GLY A 204 4.09 8.29 -10.24
CA GLY A 204 2.72 8.70 -10.60
C GLY A 204 1.60 8.13 -9.72
N ASN A 205 1.92 7.49 -8.58
CA ASN A 205 0.92 6.91 -7.67
C ASN A 205 0.51 7.91 -6.58
N ASP A 206 1.48 8.36 -5.77
CA ASP A 206 1.24 9.31 -4.68
C ASP A 206 0.74 10.67 -5.18
N SER A 207 1.16 11.06 -6.39
CA SER A 207 0.70 12.28 -7.07
C SER A 207 -0.79 12.23 -7.42
N GLN A 208 -1.32 11.06 -7.81
CA GLN A 208 -2.76 10.89 -8.03
C GLN A 208 -3.54 11.03 -6.72
N ILE A 209 -3.03 10.45 -5.63
CA ILE A 209 -3.66 10.56 -4.30
C ILE A 209 -3.74 12.03 -3.88
N ALA A 210 -2.63 12.77 -4.00
CA ALA A 210 -2.59 14.19 -3.65
C ALA A 210 -3.57 15.04 -4.49
N ALA A 211 -3.58 14.83 -5.81
CA ALA A 211 -4.51 15.54 -6.70
C ALA A 211 -5.97 15.17 -6.42
N ASP A 212 -6.30 13.90 -6.15
CA ASP A 212 -7.66 13.47 -5.75
C ASP A 212 -8.09 14.09 -4.41
N MET A 213 -7.19 14.21 -3.44
CA MET A 213 -7.46 14.93 -2.18
C MET A 213 -7.84 16.39 -2.43
N VAL A 214 -7.09 17.08 -3.31
CA VAL A 214 -7.40 18.46 -3.68
C VAL A 214 -8.72 18.55 -4.44
N LEU A 215 -9.00 17.69 -5.42
CA LEU A 215 -10.25 17.70 -6.16
C LEU A 215 -11.48 17.43 -5.27
N LYS A 216 -11.33 16.61 -4.23
CA LYS A 216 -12.40 16.39 -3.24
C LYS A 216 -12.67 17.61 -2.37
N ALA A 217 -11.63 18.38 -2.03
CA ALA A 217 -11.75 19.60 -1.23
C ALA A 217 -12.15 20.82 -2.08
N PHE A 218 -11.67 20.89 -3.31
CA PHE A 218 -11.88 21.96 -4.27
C PHE A 218 -12.11 21.37 -5.68
N PRO A 219 -13.38 21.02 -6.02
CA PRO A 219 -13.72 20.32 -7.27
C PRO A 219 -13.38 21.07 -8.56
N ASP A 220 -13.32 22.40 -8.52
CA ASP A 220 -13.01 23.23 -9.70
C ASP A 220 -11.50 23.46 -9.88
N ALA A 221 -10.66 22.82 -9.06
CA ALA A 221 -9.20 22.96 -9.14
C ALA A 221 -8.66 22.43 -10.47
N LYS A 222 -7.88 23.26 -11.18
CA LYS A 222 -7.16 22.88 -12.40
C LYS A 222 -5.85 22.15 -12.06
N VAL A 223 -5.97 20.97 -11.46
CA VAL A 223 -4.83 20.14 -11.04
C VAL A 223 -4.66 18.93 -11.94
N LYS A 224 -3.41 18.54 -12.20
CA LYS A 224 -3.07 17.27 -12.86
C LYS A 224 -1.96 16.56 -12.10
N ASP A 225 -1.81 15.27 -12.37
CA ASP A 225 -0.66 14.48 -11.93
C ASP A 225 0.26 14.15 -13.10
N LEU A 226 1.57 14.04 -12.83
CA LEU A 226 2.55 13.54 -13.80
C LEU A 226 2.47 12.01 -13.91
N SER A 227 1.96 11.53 -15.04
CA SER A 227 1.84 10.11 -15.35
C SER A 227 3.21 9.44 -15.37
N GLY A 228 3.36 8.36 -14.59
CA GLY A 228 4.64 7.65 -14.45
C GLY A 228 5.69 8.38 -13.60
N GLY A 229 5.37 9.58 -13.08
CA GLY A 229 6.23 10.36 -12.20
C GLY A 229 7.61 10.69 -12.78
N LEU A 230 8.59 10.84 -11.89
CA LEU A 230 9.98 11.13 -12.26
C LEU A 230 10.66 9.98 -13.03
N HIS A 231 10.18 8.75 -12.90
CA HIS A 231 10.67 7.65 -13.75
C HIS A 231 10.34 7.89 -15.22
N ALA A 232 9.09 8.27 -15.53
CA ALA A 232 8.70 8.61 -16.89
C ALA A 232 9.42 9.87 -17.39
N TRP A 233 9.64 10.86 -16.51
CA TRP A 233 10.47 12.03 -16.83
C TRP A 233 11.88 11.63 -17.26
N ALA A 234 12.55 10.79 -16.45
CA ALA A 234 13.91 10.35 -16.76
C ALA A 234 13.98 9.54 -18.05
N GLU A 235 13.00 8.68 -18.30
CA GLU A 235 12.99 7.83 -19.51
C GLU A 235 12.71 8.63 -20.80
N GLN A 236 11.77 9.58 -20.73
CA GLN A 236 11.16 10.20 -21.90
C GLN A 236 11.65 11.63 -22.19
N VAL A 237 12.15 12.34 -21.18
CA VAL A 237 12.51 13.77 -21.29
C VAL A 237 13.99 13.99 -21.00
N ASP A 238 14.48 13.53 -19.84
CA ASP A 238 15.85 13.77 -19.39
C ASP A 238 16.51 12.49 -18.85
N ARG A 239 17.25 11.79 -19.72
CA ARG A 239 17.92 10.52 -19.36
C ARG A 239 19.05 10.67 -18.34
N GLU A 240 19.52 11.88 -18.10
CA GLU A 240 20.51 12.17 -17.06
C GLU A 240 19.86 12.47 -15.71
N PHE A 241 18.53 12.62 -15.66
CA PHE A 241 17.81 12.83 -14.41
C PHE A 241 17.98 11.60 -13.50
N PRO A 242 18.47 11.79 -12.25
CA PRO A 242 18.79 10.68 -11.38
C PRO A 242 17.52 9.97 -10.89
N VAL A 243 17.49 8.65 -11.08
CA VAL A 243 16.45 7.74 -10.58
C VAL A 243 17.07 6.83 -9.53
N TYR A 244 16.43 6.76 -8.36
CA TYR A 244 16.73 5.83 -7.27
C TYR A 244 15.54 4.88 -7.07
#